data_AF-A0A973YR28-F1
#
_entry.id   AF-A0A973YR28-F1
#
_cell.length_a   1.000
_cell.length_b   1.000
_cell.length_c   1.000
_cell.angle_alpha   90.00
_cell.angle_beta   90.00
_cell.angle_gamma   90.00
#
_symmetry.space_group_name_H-M   'P 1'
#
loop_
_entity.id
_entity.type
_entity.pdbx_description
1 polymer ?
#
loop_
_entity_poly.entity_id
_entity_poly.type
_entity_poly.pdbx_seq_one_letter_code
_entity_poly.pdbx_strand_id
1 'polypeptide(L)' 'NVRGAFAVRAGAPLPRHVALVDDVMTTGATLHAAARALRKAGVARVDAWVCARVP' A
#
# COMPACT_ATOMS: atom_id res chain seq x y z
N ASN A 1 -1.06 14.84 -2.73
CA ASN A 1 0.41 14.93 -2.77
C ASN A 1 1.11 13.55 -2.71
N VAL A 2 0.64 12.52 -3.43
CA VAL A 2 1.28 11.16 -3.42
C VAL A 2 1.13 10.43 -4.76
N ARG A 3 0.74 11.15 -5.81
CA ARG A 3 0.50 10.56 -7.12
C ARG A 3 1.83 10.11 -7.71
N GLY A 4 1.96 8.81 -7.99
CA GLY A 4 3.17 8.25 -8.59
C GLY A 4 4.34 8.05 -7.61
N ALA A 5 4.14 8.24 -6.31
CA ALA A 5 5.20 8.09 -5.31
C ALA A 5 5.61 6.63 -5.07
N PHE A 6 4.77 5.66 -5.44
CA PHE A 6 5.01 4.24 -5.20
C PHE A 6 5.06 3.45 -6.51
N ALA A 7 6.05 2.56 -6.61
CA ALA A 7 6.23 1.61 -7.70
C ALA A 7 6.83 0.31 -7.17
N VAL A 8 6.55 -0.80 -7.85
CA VAL A 8 7.20 -2.08 -7.61
C VAL A 8 8.30 -2.27 -8.65
N ARG A 9 9.47 -2.73 -8.22
CA ARG A 9 10.59 -3.01 -9.12
C ARG A 9 10.20 -4.08 -10.13
N ALA A 10 10.48 -3.84 -11.41
CA ALA A 10 10.20 -4.81 -12.47
C ALA A 10 10.89 -6.16 -12.19
N GLY A 11 10.16 -7.26 -12.41
CA GLY A 11 10.65 -8.62 -12.17
C GLY A 11 10.83 -9.00 -10.70
N ALA A 12 10.41 -8.16 -9.74
CA ALA A 12 10.45 -8.54 -8.33
C ALA A 12 9.43 -9.66 -8.07
N PRO A 13 9.83 -10.79 -7.44
CA PRO A 13 8.86 -11.78 -6.98
C PRO A 13 8.01 -11.16 -5.87
N LEU A 14 6.69 -11.31 -5.97
CA LEU A 14 5.73 -10.77 -5.01
C LEU A 14 4.92 -11.87 -4.35
N PRO A 15 4.66 -11.75 -3.03
CA PRO A 15 3.75 -12.67 -2.35
C PRO A 15 2.31 -12.43 -2.81
N ARG A 16 1.44 -13.43 -2.59
CA ARG A 16 0.00 -13.30 -2.87
C ARG A 16 -0.69 -12.32 -1.93
N HIS A 17 -0.16 -12.12 -0.72
CA HIS A 17 -0.73 -11.28 0.33
C HIS A 17 0.35 -10.39 0.93
N VAL A 18 0.08 -9.08 1.00
CA VAL A 18 0.94 -8.06 1.63
C VAL A 18 0.15 -7.31 2.70
N ALA A 19 0.76 -7.08 3.85
CA ALA A 19 0.28 -6.11 4.83
C ALA A 19 1.11 -4.83 4.72
N LEU A 20 0.44 -3.69 4.55
CA LEU A 20 1.03 -2.36 4.70
C LEU A 20 0.83 -1.91 6.15
N VAL A 21 1.90 -1.48 6.79
CA VAL A 21 1.87 -1.04 8.20
C VAL A 21 2.22 0.43 8.26
N ASP A 22 1.41 1.20 8.99
CA ASP A 22 1.64 2.63 9.26
C ASP A 22 1.21 2.93 10.71
N ASP A 23 1.70 4.01 11.30
CA ASP A 23 1.33 4.36 12.68
C ASP A 23 -0.05 5.04 12.73
N VAL A 24 -0.24 6.13 11.99
CA VAL A 24 -1.46 6.95 11.99
C VAL A 24 -1.93 7.20 10.57
N MET A 25 -3.14 6.76 10.27
CA MET A 25 -3.82 7.11 9.03
C MET A 25 -4.63 8.39 9.20
N THR A 26 -4.30 9.42 8.41
CA THR A 26 -5.17 10.58 8.21
C THR A 26 -6.17 10.31 7.08
N THR A 27 -5.93 10.85 5.89
CA THR A 27 -6.77 10.64 4.69
C THR A 27 -6.61 9.24 4.06
N GLY A 28 -5.59 8.49 4.47
CA GLY A 28 -5.24 7.20 3.85
C GLY A 28 -4.61 7.31 2.46
N ALA A 29 -4.31 8.52 1.96
CA ALA A 29 -3.77 8.71 0.62
C ALA A 29 -2.47 7.94 0.38
N THR A 30 -1.58 7.90 1.37
CA THR A 30 -0.30 7.18 1.32
C THR A 30 -0.52 5.67 1.18
N LEU A 31 -1.24 5.06 2.13
CA LEU A 31 -1.57 3.63 2.13
C LEU A 31 -2.33 3.22 0.87
N HIS A 32 -3.28 4.05 0.41
CA HIS A 32 -4.03 3.79 -0.82
C HIS A 32 -3.13 3.81 -2.06
N ALA A 33 -2.21 4.77 -2.16
CA ALA A 33 -1.29 4.85 -3.29
C ALA A 33 -0.31 3.65 -3.32
N ALA A 34 0.22 3.24 -2.16
CA ALA A 34 1.06 2.05 -2.03
C ALA A 34 0.28 0.76 -2.38
N ALA A 35 -0.93 0.59 -1.85
CA ALA A 35 -1.77 -0.56 -2.14
C ALA A 35 -2.11 -0.66 -3.64
N ARG A 36 -2.36 0.47 -4.31
CA ARG A 36 -2.57 0.51 -5.76
C ARG A 36 -1.33 0.07 -6.54
N ALA A 37 -0.13 0.47 -6.13
CA ALA A 37 1.10 0.03 -6.78
C ALA A 37 1.28 -1.50 -6.66
N LEU A 38 1.06 -2.06 -5.47
CA LEU A 38 1.14 -3.51 -5.23
C LEU A 38 0.09 -4.30 -6.01
N ARG A 39 -1.17 -3.86 -6.01
CA ARG A 39 -2.25 -4.51 -6.78
C ARG A 39 -1.97 -4.49 -8.28
N LYS A 40 -1.48 -3.37 -8.82
CA LYS A 40 -1.06 -3.28 -10.23
C LYS A 40 0.09 -4.21 -10.57
N ALA A 41 0.96 -4.50 -9.60
CA ALA A 41 2.06 -5.43 -9.77
C ALA A 41 1.65 -6.91 -9.60
N GLY A 42 0.37 -7.20 -9.33
CA GLY A 42 -0.16 -8.56 -9.27
C GLY A 42 -0.34 -9.13 -7.86
N VAL A 43 -0.18 -8.34 -6.80
CA VAL A 43 -0.48 -8.79 -5.44
C VAL A 43 -2.00 -9.00 -5.29
N ALA A 44 -2.42 -10.22 -4.94
CA ALA A 44 -3.83 -10.60 -4.89
C ALA A 44 -4.58 -9.97 -3.71
N ARG A 45 -3.92 -9.87 -2.55
CA ARG A 45 -4.48 -9.27 -1.34
C ARG A 45 -3.54 -8.25 -0.74
N VAL A 46 -4.05 -7.06 -0.46
CA VAL A 46 -3.33 -6.02 0.27
C VAL A 46 -4.22 -5.53 1.40
N ASP A 47 -3.74 -5.72 2.63
CA ASP A 47 -4.37 -5.20 3.84
C ASP A 47 -3.56 -4.01 4.37
N ALA A 48 -4.22 -3.10 5.07
CA ALA A 48 -3.56 -1.97 5.73
C ALA A 48 -3.82 -2.06 7.24
N TRP A 49 -2.75 -2.06 8.03
CA TRP A 49 -2.78 -2.10 9.48
C TRP A 49 -2.23 -0.80 10.02
N VAL A 50 -3.05 -0.11 10.82
CA VAL A 50 -2.69 1.17 11.43
C VAL A 50 -3.02 1.19 12.90
N CYS A 51 -2.16 1.81 13.70
CA CYS A 51 -2.37 1.93 15.14
C CYS A 51 -3.50 2.93 15.45
N ALA A 52 -3.62 3.99 14.64
CA ALA A 52 -4.69 4.98 14.77
C ALA A 52 -5.22 5.43 13.41
N ARG A 53 -6.50 5.82 13.38
CA ARG A 53 -7.15 6.47 12.25
C ARG A 53 -7.76 7.78 12.74
N VAL A 54 -7.40 8.88 12.10
CA VAL A 54 -8.06 10.17 12.32
C VAL A 54 -9.50 10.07 11.77
N PRO A 55 -10.53 10.50 12.53
CA PRO A 55 -11.93 10.44 12.11
C PRO A 55 -12.18 10.94 10.68
#